data_AF-A0A833FYR9-F1
#
_entry.id   AF-A0A833FYR9-F1
#
_cell.length_a   1.000
_cell.length_b   1.000
_cell.length_c   1.000
_cell.angle_alpha   90.00
_cell.angle_beta   90.00
_cell.angle_gamma   90.00
#
_symmetry.space_group_name_H-M   'P 1'
#
loop_
_entity.id
_entity.type
_entity.pdbx_description
1 polymer ?
#
loop_
_entity_poly.entity_id
_entity_poly.type
_entity_poly.pdbx_seq_one_letter_code
_entity_poly.pdbx_strand_id
1 'polypeptide(L)' 'DLLRDLQEKRRLAYLFISHDLRVVRALSNYVIVMRNGVVVEEGPSEEIFERPRTDYTKALLAAAFDLSVAKRAATAS' A
#
# COMPACT_ATOMS: atom_id res chain seq x y z
N ASP A 1 -6.84 10.88 13.24
CA ASP A 1 -6.90 9.60 14.00
C ASP A 1 -8.31 9.20 14.46
N LEU A 2 -9.34 9.30 13.62
CA LEU A 2 -10.69 8.83 13.99
C LEU A 2 -10.93 7.36 13.60
N LEU A 3 -10.37 6.94 12.46
CA LEU A 3 -10.60 5.60 11.89
C LEU A 3 -9.81 4.50 12.63
N ARG A 4 -8.60 4.82 13.10
CA ARG A 4 -7.73 3.88 13.83
C ARG A 4 -8.32 3.51 15.20
N ASP A 5 -8.82 4.49 15.92
CA ASP A 5 -9.48 4.33 17.22
C ASP A 5 -10.78 3.51 17.14
N LEU A 6 -11.53 3.64 16.05
CA LEU A 6 -12.76 2.86 15.84
C LEU A 6 -12.47 1.39 15.56
N GLN A 7 -11.37 1.11 14.85
CA GLN A 7 -10.93 -0.22 14.50
C GLN A 7 -10.48 -1.02 15.73
N GLU A 8 -9.70 -0.40 16.62
CA GLU A 8 -9.28 -1.01 17.88
C GLU A 8 -10.48 -1.28 18.82
N LYS A 9 -11.43 -0.35 18.92
CA LYS A 9 -12.58 -0.48 19.84
C LYS A 9 -13.65 -1.48 19.40
N ARG A 10 -13.76 -1.81 18.10
CA ARG A 10 -14.87 -2.62 17.58
C ARG A 10 -14.46 -3.94 16.89
N ARG A 11 -13.16 -4.29 16.82
CA ARG A 11 -12.68 -5.48 16.08
C ARG A 11 -13.26 -5.56 14.66
N LEU A 12 -13.37 -4.41 13.99
CA LEU A 12 -13.92 -4.34 12.64
C LEU A 12 -12.83 -4.68 11.62
N ALA A 13 -13.12 -5.63 10.72
CA ALA A 13 -12.30 -5.85 9.54
C ALA A 13 -12.58 -4.73 8.53
N TYR A 14 -11.55 -3.97 8.16
CA TYR A 14 -11.63 -2.96 7.12
C TYR A 14 -10.97 -3.48 5.84
N LEU A 15 -11.75 -3.54 4.76
CA LEU A 15 -11.24 -3.83 3.43
C LEU A 15 -11.11 -2.51 2.66
N PHE A 16 -9.87 -2.10 2.40
CA PHE A 16 -9.58 -0.95 1.54
C PHE A 16 -9.14 -1.43 0.16
N ILE A 17 -9.82 -0.96 -0.89
CA ILE A 17 -9.43 -1.20 -2.28
C ILE A 17 -9.00 0.16 -2.84
N SER A 18 -7.70 0.31 -3.11
CA SER A 18 -7.12 1.54 -3.63
C SER A 18 -5.95 1.23 -4.57
N HIS A 19 -5.72 2.14 -5.52
CA HIS A 19 -4.51 2.16 -6.33
C HIS A 19 -3.41 3.05 -5.72
N ASP A 20 -3.76 3.86 -4.70
CA ASP A 20 -2.79 4.68 -3.97
C ASP A 20 -2.15 3.87 -2.84
N LEU A 21 -0.91 3.44 -3.10
CA LEU A 21 -0.12 2.64 -2.17
C LEU A 21 0.27 3.37 -0.88
N ARG A 22 0.25 4.71 -0.84
CA ARG A 22 0.55 5.48 0.38
C ARG A 22 -0.58 5.35 1.39
N VAL A 23 -1.82 5.40 0.91
CA VAL A 23 -3.01 5.22 1.74
C VAL A 23 -3.07 3.78 2.24
N VAL A 24 -2.83 2.80 1.36
CA VAL A 24 -2.78 1.37 1.74
C VAL A 24 -1.71 1.13 2.81
N ARG A 25 -0.51 1.70 2.66
CA ARG A 25 0.57 1.58 3.65
C ARG A 25 0.18 2.15 5.02
N ALA A 26 -0.57 3.24 5.07
CA ALA A 26 -0.92 3.91 6.32
C ALA A 26 -2.06 3.20 7.09
N LEU A 27 -2.95 2.51 6.36
CA LEU A 27 -4.21 2.00 6.91
C LEU A 27 -4.26 0.47 7.03
N SER A 28 -3.51 -0.27 6.22
CA SER A 28 -3.64 -1.73 6.13
C SER A 28 -2.53 -2.47 6.87
N ASN A 29 -2.91 -3.48 7.66
CA ASN A 29 -1.98 -4.42 8.28
C ASN A 29 -1.62 -5.59 7.34
N TYR A 30 -2.51 -5.93 6.42
CA TYR A 30 -2.35 -7.00 5.43
C TYR A 30 -2.72 -6.47 4.05
N VAL A 31 -1.96 -6.85 3.03
CA VAL A 31 -2.10 -6.33 1.67
C VAL A 31 -2.22 -7.48 0.69
N ILE A 32 -3.14 -7.34 -0.27
CA ILE A 32 -3.30 -8.24 -1.40
C ILE A 32 -3.06 -7.40 -2.66
N VAL A 33 -2.09 -7.83 -3.46
CA VAL A 33 -1.77 -7.25 -4.76
C VAL A 33 -2.39 -8.14 -5.83
N MET A 34 -3.17 -7.52 -6.72
CA MET A 34 -3.85 -8.21 -7.81
C MET A 34 -3.45 -7.62 -9.16
N ARG A 35 -3.39 -8.49 -10.17
CA ARG A 35 -3.22 -8.11 -11.58
C ARG A 35 -4.18 -8.91 -12.43
N ASN A 36 -4.97 -8.21 -13.26
CA ASN A 36 -5.95 -8.84 -14.17
C ASN A 36 -6.91 -9.80 -13.45
N GLY A 37 -7.36 -9.45 -12.24
CA GLY A 37 -8.28 -10.27 -11.44
C GLY A 37 -7.61 -11.45 -10.72
N VAL A 38 -6.29 -11.62 -10.81
CA VAL A 38 -5.55 -12.69 -10.14
C VAL A 38 -4.72 -12.11 -9.00
N VAL A 39 -4.75 -12.75 -7.83
CA VAL A 39 -3.84 -12.44 -6.72
C VAL A 39 -2.43 -12.83 -7.14
N VAL A 40 -1.55 -11.85 -7.21
CA VAL A 40 -0.14 -12.07 -7.58
C VAL A 40 0.76 -12.11 -6.36
N GLU A 41 0.37 -11.41 -5.29
CA GLU A 41 1.12 -11.41 -4.04
C GLU A 41 0.21 -11.00 -2.88
N GLU A 42 0.43 -11.60 -1.71
CA GLU A 42 -0.25 -11.21 -0.48
C GLU A 42 0.65 -11.44 0.74
N GLY A 43 0.39 -10.70 1.81
CA GLY A 43 1.13 -10.82 3.06
C GLY A 43 0.96 -9.62 3.98
N PRO A 44 1.68 -9.62 5.12
CA PRO A 44 1.79 -8.45 5.99
C PRO A 44 2.22 -7.23 5.19
N SER A 45 1.62 -6.08 5.49
CA SER A 45 1.89 -4.81 4.79
C SER A 45 3.39 -4.52 4.74
N GLU A 46 4.09 -4.65 5.87
CA GLU A 46 5.54 -4.45 5.96
C GLU A 46 6.33 -5.34 4.99
N GLU A 47 5.98 -6.62 4.86
CA GLU A 47 6.66 -7.55 3.94
C GLU A 47 6.44 -7.15 2.48
N ILE A 48 5.21 -6.78 2.11
CA ILE A 48 4.88 -6.35 0.75
C ILE A 48 5.62 -5.07 0.38
N PHE A 49 5.74 -4.10 1.29
CA PHE A 49 6.36 -2.81 1.03
C PHE A 49 7.89 -2.84 1.09
N GLU A 50 8.49 -3.62 2.00
CA GLU A 50 9.93 -3.64 2.22
C GLU A 50 10.64 -4.77 1.46
N ARG A 51 9.96 -5.91 1.29
CA ARG A 51 10.51 -7.13 0.67
C ARG A 51 9.55 -7.74 -0.36
N PRO A 52 9.11 -6.96 -1.37
CA PRO A 52 8.22 -7.47 -2.41
C PRO A 52 8.87 -8.63 -3.17
N ARG A 53 8.15 -9.75 -3.28
CA ARG A 53 8.65 -11.00 -3.86
C ARG A 53 8.46 -11.02 -5.37
N THR A 54 7.35 -10.49 -5.87
CA THR A 54 7.05 -10.52 -7.31
C THR A 54 7.59 -9.29 -8.04
N ASP A 55 7.98 -9.48 -9.29
CA ASP A 55 8.49 -8.37 -10.12
C ASP A 55 7.41 -7.33 -10.43
N TYR A 56 6.16 -7.75 -10.50
CA TYR A 56 5.04 -6.83 -10.64
C TYR A 56 4.88 -5.92 -9.42
N THR A 57 4.89 -6.47 -8.20
CA THR A 57 4.80 -5.67 -6.96
C THR A 57 5.99 -4.71 -6.86
N LYS A 58 7.21 -5.17 -7.17
CA LYS A 58 8.40 -4.29 -7.23
C LYS A 58 8.19 -3.11 -8.19
N ALA A 59 7.75 -3.38 -9.42
CA ALA A 59 7.50 -2.35 -10.41
C ALA A 59 6.38 -1.38 -9.99
N LEU A 60 5.30 -1.90 -9.37
CA LEU A 60 4.19 -1.11 -8.87
C LEU A 60 4.64 -0.16 -7.75
N LEU A 61 5.42 -0.66 -6.79
CA LEU A 61 5.98 0.13 -5.70
C LEU A 61 6.95 1.18 -6.23
N ALA A 62 7.87 0.80 -7.12
CA ALA A 62 8.80 1.74 -7.75
C ALA A 62 8.03 2.87 -8.44
N ALA A 63 7.05 2.57 -9.29
CA ALA A 63 6.24 3.60 -9.95
C ALA A 63 5.52 4.52 -8.95
N ALA A 64 4.87 3.95 -7.93
CA ALA A 64 4.11 4.73 -6.96
C ALA A 64 4.98 5.63 -6.07
N PHE A 65 6.20 5.20 -5.74
CA PHE A 65 7.09 5.94 -4.85
C PHE A 65 8.10 6.82 -5.61
N ASP A 66 8.62 6.42 -6.78
CA ASP A 66 9.58 7.19 -7.59
C ASP A 66 8.96 8.45 -8.19
N LEU A 67 7.76 8.36 -8.78
CA LEU A 67 7.01 9.53 -9.28
C LEU A 67 6.75 10.56 -8.16
N SER A 68 6.69 10.07 -6.93
CA SER A 68 6.38 10.85 -5.75
C SER A 68 7.61 11.51 -5.10
N VAL A 69 8.79 10.91 -5.28
CA VAL A 69 10.08 11.53 -4.95
C VAL A 69 10.37 12.65 -5.95
N ALA A 70 10.17 12.39 -7.25
CA ALA A 70 10.31 13.41 -8.29
C ALA A 70 9.36 14.59 -8.08
N LYS A 71 8.10 14.33 -7.70
CA LYS A 71 7.10 15.39 -7.43
C LYS A 71 7.45 16.26 -6.21
N ARG A 72 8.15 15.73 -5.20
CA ARG A 72 8.61 16.51 -4.03
C ARG A 72 9.81 17.40 -4.35
N ALA A 73 10.73 16.92 -5.18
CA ALA A 73 11.86 17.72 -5.65
C ALA A 73 11.40 18.93 -6.50
N ALA A 74 10.35 18.76 -7.30
CA ALA A 74 9.83 19.82 -8.17
C ALA A 74 9.10 20.97 -7.44
N THR A 75 8.64 20.77 -6.21
CA THR A 75 7.99 21.81 -5.39
C THR A 75 8.93 22.48 -4.38
N ALA A 76 10.18 22.01 -4.27
CA ALA A 76 11.20 22.54 -3.37
C ALA A 76 12.26 23.41 -4.09
N SER A 77 11.97 23.83 -5.33
CA SER A 77 12.83 24.68 -6.16
C SER A 77 12.15 25.96 -6.59
#